data_AF-A0A968BW62-F1
#
_entry.id   AF-A0A968BW62-F1
#
_cell.length_a   1.000
_cell.length_b   1.000
_cell.length_c   1.000
_cell.angle_alpha   90.00
_cell.angle_beta   90.00
_cell.angle_gamma   90.00
#
_symmetry.space_group_name_H-M   'P 1'
#
loop_
_entity.id
_entity.type
_entity.pdbx_description
1 polymer ?
#
loop_
_entity_poly.entity_id
_entity_poly.type
_entity_poly.pdbx_seq_one_letter_code
_entity_poly.pdbx_strand_id
1 'polypeptide(L)' 'MASDRTSSLRFDRIFGEHYEPVSRYCHRRLPPDDANDATAEVFVVAWKKIEDVPRGDDELPWLYGVARNEVRRMRRSSR' A
#
# COMPACT_ATOMS: atom_id res chain seq x y z
N MET A 1 -21.03 -15.01 4.91
CA MET A 1 -20.43 -14.04 5.85
C MET A 1 -19.06 -14.46 6.40
N ALA A 2 -18.40 -15.54 5.93
CA ALA A 2 -17.05 -15.88 6.36
C ALA A 2 -15.94 -15.18 5.54
N SER A 3 -16.20 -14.90 4.25
CA SER A 3 -15.22 -14.32 3.32
C SER A 3 -14.73 -12.93 3.76
N ASP A 4 -15.65 -12.07 4.19
CA ASP A 4 -15.35 -10.70 4.61
C ASP A 4 -14.42 -10.63 5.83
N ARG A 5 -14.62 -11.55 6.79
CA ARG A 5 -13.78 -11.66 7.99
C ARG A 5 -12.37 -12.16 7.67
N THR A 6 -12.23 -13.12 6.75
CA THR A 6 -10.91 -13.62 6.33
C THR A 6 -10.13 -12.55 5.57
N SER A 7 -10.79 -11.80 4.67
CA SER A 7 -10.16 -10.68 3.96
C SER A 7 -9.71 -9.57 4.93
N SER A 8 -10.52 -9.24 5.94
CA SER A 8 -10.15 -8.30 7.02
C SER A 8 -8.89 -8.74 7.77
N LEU A 9 -8.85 -9.99 8.27
CA LEU A 9 -7.70 -10.49 9.03
C LEU A 9 -6.42 -10.53 8.19
N ARG A 10 -6.55 -10.89 6.91
CA ARG A 10 -5.43 -10.91 5.98
C ARG A 10 -4.88 -9.50 5.73
N PHE A 11 -5.77 -8.54 5.54
CA PHE A 11 -5.40 -7.14 5.37
C PHE A 11 -4.75 -6.58 6.63
N ASP A 12 -5.31 -6.82 7.81
CA ASP A 12 -4.76 -6.35 9.08
C ASP A 12 -3.32 -6.84 9.28
N ARG A 13 -3.03 -8.10 8.92
CA ARG A 13 -1.67 -8.64 8.93
C ARG A 13 -0.76 -7.89 7.96
N ILE A 14 -1.18 -7.76 6.70
CA ILE A 14 -0.40 -7.07 5.66
C ILE A 14 -0.13 -5.61 6.06
N PHE A 15 -1.14 -4.93 6.61
CA PHE A 15 -1.02 -3.57 7.09
C PHE A 15 -0.02 -3.49 8.24
N GLY A 16 -0.18 -4.32 9.27
CA GLY A 16 0.70 -4.34 10.44
C GLY A 16 2.16 -4.65 10.10
N GLU A 17 2.41 -5.58 9.17
CA GLU A 17 3.76 -5.99 8.77
C GLU A 17 4.43 -4.96 7.84
N HIS A 18 3.67 -4.34 6.93
CA HIS A 18 4.24 -3.59 5.80
C HIS A 18 3.98 -2.08 5.82
N TYR A 19 3.21 -1.55 6.78
CA TYR A 19 2.94 -0.11 6.87
C TYR A 19 4.22 0.74 6.94
N GLU A 20 5.11 0.43 7.87
CA GLU A 20 6.35 1.20 8.07
C GLU A 20 7.29 1.15 6.84
N PRO A 21 7.60 -0.03 6.26
CA PRO A 21 8.37 -0.11 5.02
C PRO A 21 7.79 0.68 3.85
N VAL A 22 6.46 0.67 3.66
CA VAL A 22 5.76 1.38 2.59
C VAL A 22 5.73 2.89 2.86
N SER A 23 5.41 3.30 4.09
CA SER A 23 5.43 4.71 4.51
C SER A 23 6.81 5.34 4.28
N ARG A 24 7.86 4.65 4.75
CA ARG A 24 9.25 5.07 4.53
C ARG A 24 9.60 5.16 3.04
N TYR A 25 9.08 4.25 2.21
CA TYR A 25 9.30 4.32 0.76
C TYR A 25 8.70 5.59 0.15
N CYS A 26 7.48 5.96 0.55
CA CYS A 26 6.77 7.15 0.09
C CYS A 26 7.45 8.43 0.58
N HIS A 27 7.76 8.53 1.88
CA HIS A 27 8.44 9.71 2.46
C HIS A 27 9.81 10.01 1.86
N ARG A 28 10.53 8.98 1.37
CA ARG A 28 11.79 9.20 0.64
C ARG A 28 11.62 9.86 -0.72
N ARG A 29 10.39 9.99 -1.24
CA ARG A 29 10.12 10.35 -2.64
C ARG A 29 9.11 11.48 -2.84
N LEU A 30 8.39 11.85 -1.80
CA LEU A 30 7.33 12.84 -1.81
C LEU A 30 7.44 13.74 -0.56
N PRO A 31 6.91 14.98 -0.61
CA PRO A 31 6.69 15.79 0.58
C PRO A 31 5.84 15.04 1.64
N PRO A 32 5.91 15.42 2.93
CA PRO A 32 5.23 14.71 4.00
C PRO A 32 3.74 14.46 3.75
N ASP A 33 2.99 15.48 3.33
CA ASP A 33 1.55 15.38 3.10
C ASP A 33 1.23 14.41 1.95
N ASP A 34 1.85 14.62 0.78
CA ASP A 34 1.71 13.73 -0.37
C ASP A 34 2.13 12.28 -0.08
N ALA A 35 3.15 12.10 0.78
CA ALA A 35 3.64 10.78 1.16
C ALA A 35 2.67 10.04 2.08
N ASN A 36 2.02 10.73 3.01
CA ASN A 36 0.98 10.16 3.87
C ASN A 36 -0.21 9.72 3.01
N ASP A 37 -0.65 10.59 2.10
CA ASP A 37 -1.75 10.28 1.17
C ASP A 37 -1.40 9.10 0.26
N ALA A 38 -0.20 9.10 -0.35
CA ALA A 38 0.25 7.98 -1.17
C ALA A 38 0.32 6.66 -0.38
N THR A 39 0.75 6.70 0.88
CA THR A 39 0.78 5.51 1.74
C THR A 39 -0.62 5.00 2.02
N ALA A 40 -1.56 5.88 2.36
CA ALA A 40 -2.96 5.51 2.57
C ALA A 40 -3.56 4.87 1.30
N GLU A 41 -3.33 5.47 0.13
CA GLU A 41 -3.83 4.95 -1.15
C GLU A 41 -3.25 3.58 -1.50
N VAL A 42 -1.98 3.31 -1.17
CA VAL A 42 -1.39 1.96 -1.35
C VAL A 42 -2.20 0.91 -0.59
N PHE A 43 -2.55 1.18 0.66
CA PHE A 43 -3.32 0.23 1.47
C PHE A 43 -4.79 0.17 1.06
N VAL A 44 -5.38 1.25 0.56
CA VAL A 44 -6.71 1.21 -0.07
C VAL A 44 -6.71 0.28 -1.30
N VAL A 45 -5.68 0.36 -2.14
CA VAL A 45 -5.51 -0.55 -3.28
C VAL A 45 -5.29 -1.99 -2.82
N ALA A 46 -4.46 -2.21 -1.81
CA ALA A 46 -4.23 -3.52 -1.23
C ALA A 46 -5.53 -4.14 -0.68
N TRP A 47 -6.39 -3.35 -0.01
CA TRP A 47 -7.70 -3.79 0.46
C TRP A 47 -8.61 -4.19 -0.70
N LYS A 48 -8.74 -3.33 -1.72
CA LYS A 48 -9.58 -3.58 -2.91
C LYS A 48 -9.14 -4.80 -3.71
N LYS A 49 -7.84 -5.13 -3.65
CA LYS A 49 -7.21 -6.23 -4.38
C LYS A 49 -6.62 -7.28 -3.46
N ILE A 50 -7.22 -7.48 -2.29
CA ILE A 50 -6.64 -8.33 -1.24
C ILE A 50 -6.37 -9.76 -1.73
N GLU A 51 -7.21 -10.27 -2.64
CA GLU A 51 -7.03 -11.59 -3.26
C GLU A 51 -5.87 -11.64 -4.26
N ASP A 52 -5.54 -10.52 -4.91
CA ASP A 52 -4.43 -10.40 -5.87
C ASP A 52 -3.08 -10.14 -5.19
N VAL A 53 -3.08 -9.71 -3.92
CA VAL A 53 -1.82 -9.57 -3.18
C VAL A 53 -1.18 -10.96 -3.10
N PRO A 54 0.12 -11.12 -3.40
CA PRO A 54 0.82 -12.38 -3.18
C PRO A 54 0.82 -12.79 -1.70
N ARG A 55 1.39 -13.96 -1.39
CA ARG A 55 1.60 -14.40 -0.01
C ARG A 55 3.10 -14.49 0.27
N GLY A 56 3.48 -14.25 1.52
CA GLY A 56 4.87 -14.38 1.97
C GLY A 56 5.77 -13.26 1.42
N ASP A 57 6.98 -13.62 0.99
CA ASP A 57 8.04 -12.66 0.66
C ASP A 57 7.71 -11.72 -0.52
N ASP A 58 6.74 -12.09 -1.36
CA ASP A 58 6.31 -11.29 -2.51
C ASP A 58 5.27 -10.20 -2.16
N GLU A 59 4.76 -10.16 -0.93
CA GLU A 59 3.79 -9.15 -0.47
C GLU A 59 4.38 -7.74 -0.53
N LEU A 60 5.56 -7.55 0.07
CA LEU A 60 6.20 -6.24 0.14
C LEU A 60 6.64 -5.73 -1.26
N PRO A 61 7.25 -6.55 -2.14
CA PRO A 61 7.49 -6.17 -3.53
C PRO A 61 6.23 -5.72 -4.28
N TRP A 62 5.11 -6.41 -4.09
CA TRP A 62 3.84 -6.03 -4.71
C TRP A 62 3.36 -4.65 -4.21
N LEU A 63 3.41 -4.43 -2.89
CA LEU A 63 3.05 -3.14 -2.28
C LEU A 63 3.96 -2.01 -2.77
N TYR A 64 5.25 -2.25 -2.95
CA TYR A 64 6.15 -1.28 -3.57
C TYR A 64 5.84 -0.99 -5.03
N GLY A 65 5.33 -1.98 -5.77
CA GLY A 65 4.78 -1.79 -7.11
C GLY A 65 3.63 -0.78 -7.11
N VAL A 66 2.69 -0.92 -6.17
CA VAL A 66 1.58 0.04 -5.99
C VAL A 66 2.11 1.41 -5.56
N ALA A 67 2.98 1.47 -4.54
CA ALA A 67 3.55 2.73 -4.04
C ALA A 67 4.29 3.52 -5.12
N ARG A 68 5.02 2.82 -6.00
CA ARG A 68 5.67 3.44 -7.16
C ARG A 68 4.66 4.11 -8.10
N ASN A 69 3.49 3.52 -8.31
CA ASN A 69 2.45 4.10 -9.15
C ASN A 69 1.82 5.33 -8.49
N GLU A 70 1.56 5.30 -7.17
CA GLU A 70 1.04 6.45 -6.43
C GLU A 70 2.04 7.62 -6.42
N VAL A 71 3.32 7.35 -6.18
CA VAL A 71 4.38 8.39 -6.28
C VAL A 71 4.41 9.03 -7.67
N ARG A 72 4.25 8.24 -8.74
CA ARG A 72 4.18 8.75 -10.12
C ARG A 72 2.90 9.55 -10.38
N ARG A 73 1.79 9.20 -9.73
CA ARG A 73 0.53 9.93 -9.81
C ARG A 73 0.67 11.30 -9.15
N MET A 74 1.14 11.37 -7.90
CA MET A 74 1.30 12.63 -7.17
C MET A 74 2.25 13.59 -7.89
N ARG A 75 3.43 13.11 -8.31
CA ARG A 75 4.40 13.94 -9.06
C ARG A 75 3.87 14.53 -10.38
N ARG A 76 2.85 13.91 -10.99
CA ARG A 76 2.21 14.44 -12.20
C ARG A 76 1.11 15.45 -11.87
N SER A 77 0.45 15.31 -10.72
CA SER A 77 -0.62 16.22 -10.30
C SER A 77 -0.08 17.54 -9.75
N SER A 78 1.15 17.56 -9.24
CA SER A 78 1.81 18.78 -8.74
C SER A 78 2.52 19.60 -9.85
N ARG A 79 2.26 19.29 -11.12
CA ARG A 79 2.70 20.05 -12.30
C ARG A 79 1.52 20.83 -12.88
#